data_AF-A0A419E3N4-F1
#
_entry.id   AF-A0A419E3N4-F1
#
_cell.length_a   1.000
_cell.length_b   1.000
_cell.length_c   1.000
_cell.angle_alpha   90.00
_cell.angle_beta   90.00
_cell.angle_gamma   90.00
#
_symmetry.space_group_name_H-M   'P 1'
#
loop_
_entity.id
_entity.type
_entity.pdbx_description
1 polymer ?
#
loop_
_entity_poly.entity_id
_entity_poly.type
_entity_poly.pdbx_seq_one_letter_code
_entity_poly.pdbx_strand_id
1 'polypeptide(L)'
;GKVHHLLPPRPPLSLDVIYLCDEKDVARFTERFGYFRHVLNAKEIPIGEVLAAHIQQAQAAHKDKSWKEKATQEVITLLRDDYPTLMSVLGALADVA
;
A
#
# COMPACT_ATOMS: atom_id res chain seq x y z
N GLY A 1 -17.07 -49.52 14.81
CA GLY A 1 -16.94 -48.05 14.92
C GLY A 1 -16.35 -47.51 13.63
N LYS A 2 -16.73 -46.31 13.21
CA LYS A 2 -16.24 -45.66 11.97
C LYS A 2 -15.22 -44.59 12.35
N VAL A 3 -14.03 -44.63 11.74
CA VAL A 3 -12.97 -43.65 11.97
C VAL A 3 -13.13 -42.50 10.98
N HIS A 4 -13.09 -41.27 11.46
CA HIS A 4 -13.12 -40.05 10.64
C HIS A 4 -11.77 -39.35 10.73
N HIS A 5 -11.15 -39.09 9.57
CA HIS A 5 -9.97 -38.22 9.48
C HIS A 5 -10.45 -36.79 9.24
N LEU A 6 -10.41 -35.96 10.27
CA LEU A 6 -10.72 -34.54 10.18
C LEU A 6 -9.42 -33.77 9.88
N LEU A 7 -9.50 -32.80 8.97
CA LEU A 7 -8.41 -31.84 8.78
C LEU A 7 -8.25 -31.00 10.06
N PRO A 8 -7.02 -30.61 10.43
CA PRO A 8 -6.81 -29.72 11.56
C PRO A 8 -7.60 -28.41 11.39
N PRO A 9 -8.10 -27.79 12.48
CA PRO A 9 -9.05 -26.66 12.44
C PRO A 9 -8.50 -25.39 11.77
N ARG A 10 -7.20 -25.34 11.47
CA ARG A 10 -6.60 -24.35 10.57
C ARG A 10 -5.73 -25.08 9.56
N PRO A 11 -5.96 -24.89 8.26
CA PRO A 11 -5.02 -25.35 7.25
C PRO A 11 -3.64 -24.72 7.50
N PRO A 12 -2.54 -25.42 7.18
CA PRO A 12 -1.21 -24.80 7.19
C PRO A 12 -1.20 -23.58 6.25
N LEU A 13 -0.41 -22.54 6.56
CA LEU A 13 -0.32 -21.28 5.80
C LEU A 13 -0.12 -21.48 4.28
N SER A 14 0.51 -22.58 3.87
CA SER A 14 0.70 -22.96 2.48
C SER A 14 -0.56 -23.43 1.75
N LEU A 15 -1.66 -23.65 2.47
CA LEU A 15 -2.97 -24.08 1.99
C LEU A 15 -4.06 -23.02 2.23
N ASP A 16 -3.71 -21.86 2.80
CA ASP A 16 -4.63 -20.73 2.88
C ASP A 16 -4.65 -20.04 1.51
N VAL A 17 -5.84 -19.87 0.94
CA VAL A 17 -5.97 -19.29 -0.39
C VAL A 17 -5.72 -17.79 -0.29
N ILE A 18 -4.67 -17.32 -0.98
CA ILE A 18 -4.35 -15.89 -1.04
C ILE A 18 -5.25 -15.25 -2.09
N TYR A 19 -6.12 -14.36 -1.65
CA TYR A 19 -6.98 -13.56 -2.53
C TYR A 19 -6.40 -12.17 -2.73
N LEU A 20 -6.58 -11.62 -3.94
CA LEU A 20 -6.30 -10.20 -4.18
C LEU A 20 -7.31 -9.36 -3.41
N CYS A 21 -6.84 -8.27 -2.79
CA CYS A 21 -7.72 -7.26 -2.19
C CYS A 21 -8.62 -6.65 -3.26
N ASP A 22 -9.91 -6.52 -2.96
CA ASP A 22 -10.82 -5.75 -3.81
C ASP A 22 -10.67 -4.23 -3.56
N GLU A 23 -11.39 -3.41 -4.32
CA GLU A 23 -11.36 -1.95 -4.16
C GLU A 23 -11.77 -1.51 -2.74
N LYS A 24 -12.69 -2.23 -2.09
CA LYS A 24 -13.15 -1.89 -0.73
C LYS A 24 -12.07 -2.21 0.29
N ASP A 25 -11.38 -3.32 0.14
CA ASP A 25 -10.26 -3.71 0.98
C ASP A 25 -9.11 -2.71 0.84
N VAL A 26 -8.79 -2.30 -0.39
CA VAL A 26 -7.77 -1.28 -0.67
C VAL A 26 -8.19 0.05 -0.04
N ALA A 27 -9.42 0.51 -0.27
CA ALA A 27 -9.90 1.76 0.29
C ALA A 27 -9.81 1.75 1.83
N ARG A 28 -10.31 0.68 2.47
CA ARG A 28 -10.28 0.50 3.93
C ARG A 28 -8.86 0.48 4.48
N PHE A 29 -7.95 -0.27 3.86
CA PHE A 29 -6.55 -0.34 4.29
C PHE A 29 -5.85 1.01 4.19
N THR A 30 -6.17 1.77 3.14
CA THR A 30 -5.51 3.03 2.80
C THR A 30 -6.21 4.28 3.36
N GLU A 31 -7.21 4.13 4.24
CA GLU A 31 -7.88 5.26 4.93
C GLU A 31 -6.90 6.11 5.75
N ARG A 32 -5.82 5.51 6.24
CA ARG A 32 -4.77 6.17 7.03
C ARG A 32 -3.41 5.93 6.41
N PHE A 33 -2.54 6.93 6.49
CA PHE A 33 -1.25 6.92 5.78
C PHE A 33 -0.06 6.38 6.61
N GLY A 34 -0.30 5.88 7.82
CA GLY A 34 0.78 5.42 8.72
C GLY A 34 1.70 4.36 8.10
N TYR A 35 1.18 3.54 7.19
CA TYR A 35 1.92 2.48 6.50
C TYR A 35 2.96 3.02 5.51
N PHE A 36 2.88 4.28 5.06
CA PHE A 36 3.90 4.86 4.17
C PHE A 36 5.30 4.77 4.76
N ARG A 37 5.44 4.93 6.09
CA ARG A 37 6.74 4.75 6.78
C ARG A 37 7.34 3.36 6.54
N HIS A 38 6.51 2.33 6.42
CA HIS A 38 6.98 0.96 6.19
C HIS A 38 7.42 0.78 4.74
N VAL A 39 6.67 1.35 3.80
CA VAL A 39 7.01 1.35 2.38
C VAL A 39 8.32 2.10 2.15
N LEU A 40 8.45 3.31 2.72
CA LEU A 40 9.64 4.17 2.62
C LEU A 40 10.91 3.56 3.22
N ASN A 41 10.79 2.59 4.13
CA ASN A 41 11.94 1.88 4.71
C ASN A 41 12.52 0.79 3.77
N ALA A 42 11.87 0.49 2.65
CA ALA A 42 12.38 -0.46 1.66
C ALA A 42 13.48 0.20 0.80
N LYS A 43 14.74 0.05 1.23
CA LYS A 43 15.90 0.74 0.62
C LYS A 43 16.42 0.10 -0.68
N GLU A 44 15.99 -1.11 -1.02
CA GLU A 44 16.50 -1.87 -2.17
C GLU A 44 15.60 -1.78 -3.41
N ILE A 45 14.66 -0.84 -3.44
CA ILE A 45 13.70 -0.66 -4.54
C ILE A 45 13.60 0.81 -4.96
N PRO A 46 13.15 1.12 -6.19
CA PRO A 46 12.88 2.48 -6.65
C PRO A 46 11.66 3.06 -5.90
N ILE A 47 11.88 3.52 -4.68
CA ILE A 47 10.81 3.89 -3.75
C ILE A 47 9.90 5.00 -4.27
N GLY A 48 10.46 5.96 -5.03
CA GLY A 48 9.70 7.03 -5.67
C GLY A 48 8.62 6.52 -6.60
N GLU A 49 9.01 5.66 -7.54
CA GLU A 49 8.11 5.06 -8.54
C GLU A 49 7.09 4.13 -7.88
N VAL A 50 7.54 3.29 -6.92
CA VAL A 50 6.66 2.36 -6.21
C VAL A 50 5.58 3.11 -5.42
N LEU A 51 5.97 4.16 -4.70
CA LEU A 51 5.02 4.93 -3.90
C LEU A 51 4.07 5.75 -4.79
N ALA A 52 4.56 6.31 -5.90
CA ALA A 52 3.74 7.02 -6.87
C ALA A 52 2.70 6.09 -7.52
N ALA A 53 3.12 4.92 -7.99
CA ALA A 53 2.24 3.90 -8.56
C ALA A 53 1.19 3.43 -7.55
N HIS A 54 1.60 3.19 -6.30
CA HIS A 54 0.68 2.80 -5.23
C HIS A 54 -0.34 3.90 -4.91
N ILE A 55 0.07 5.16 -4.82
CA ILE A 55 -0.85 6.29 -4.59
C ILE A 55 -1.86 6.41 -5.74
N GLN A 56 -1.44 6.21 -6.99
CA GLN A 56 -2.36 6.20 -8.14
C GLN A 56 -3.36 5.04 -8.04
N GLN A 57 -2.88 3.82 -7.75
CA GLN A 57 -3.72 2.64 -7.58
C GLN A 57 -4.74 2.82 -6.44
N ALA A 58 -4.29 3.30 -5.29
CA ALA A 58 -5.15 3.50 -4.12
C ALA A 58 -6.19 4.60 -4.39
N GLN A 59 -5.83 5.70 -5.06
CA GLN A 59 -6.80 6.74 -5.43
C GLN A 59 -7.93 6.18 -6.31
N ALA A 60 -7.66 5.22 -7.20
CA ALA A 60 -8.70 4.61 -8.03
C ALA A 60 -9.76 3.87 -7.20
N ALA A 61 -9.38 3.33 -6.04
CA ALA A 61 -10.29 2.68 -5.09
C ALA A 61 -11.06 3.69 -4.21
N HIS A 62 -10.57 4.93 -4.09
CA HIS A 62 -11.22 5.99 -3.32
C HIS A 62 -12.15 6.85 -4.19
N LYS A 63 -13.41 6.98 -3.78
CA LYS A 63 -14.36 7.91 -4.42
C LYS A 63 -13.99 9.38 -4.19
N ASP A 64 -13.35 9.68 -3.06
CA ASP A 64 -12.87 11.00 -2.72
C ASP A 64 -11.57 11.30 -3.48
N LYS A 65 -11.63 12.23 -4.44
CA LYS A 65 -10.47 12.65 -5.22
C LYS A 65 -9.42 13.41 -4.39
N SER A 66 -9.79 13.91 -3.21
CA SER A 66 -8.84 14.57 -2.31
C SER A 66 -7.93 13.58 -1.55
N TRP A 67 -8.17 12.27 -1.67
CA TRP A 67 -7.33 11.26 -1.03
C TRP A 67 -5.87 11.36 -1.51
N LYS A 68 -5.64 11.50 -2.81
CA LYS A 68 -4.30 11.66 -3.42
C LYS A 68 -3.59 12.93 -2.92
N GLU A 69 -4.32 14.03 -2.76
CA GLU A 69 -3.77 15.28 -2.23
C GLU A 69 -3.33 15.11 -0.77
N LYS A 70 -4.20 14.51 0.06
CA LYS A 70 -3.89 14.20 1.46
C LYS A 70 -2.71 13.23 1.58
N ALA A 71 -2.64 12.21 0.72
CA ALA A 71 -1.54 11.26 0.66
C ALA A 71 -0.22 11.97 0.31
N THR A 72 -0.23 12.84 -0.71
CA THR A 72 0.93 13.65 -1.10
C THR A 72 1.42 14.53 0.04
N GLN A 73 0.50 15.17 0.78
CA GLN A 73 0.84 15.99 1.94
C GLN A 73 1.50 15.18 3.07
N GLU A 74 1.03 13.96 3.33
CA GLU A 74 1.69 13.06 4.29
C GLU A 74 3.10 12.71 3.82
N VAL A 75 3.28 12.37 2.53
CA VAL A 75 4.61 12.06 1.97
C VAL A 75 5.59 13.22 2.17
N ILE A 76 5.16 14.45 1.88
CA ILE A 76 5.96 15.67 2.14
C ILE A 76 6.35 15.76 3.62
N THR A 77 5.41 15.46 4.52
CA THR A 77 5.64 15.51 5.96
C THR A 77 6.64 14.44 6.42
N LEU A 78 6.53 13.22 5.88
CA LEU A 78 7.40 12.09 6.23
C LEU A 78 8.83 12.27 5.72
N LEU A 79 9.00 12.88 4.55
CA LEU A 79 10.30 13.05 3.90
C LEU A 79 10.86 14.47 4.04
N ARG A 80 10.31 15.28 4.94
CA ARG A 80 10.72 16.69 5.11
C ARG A 80 12.21 16.88 5.37
N ASP A 81 12.85 15.90 6.00
CA ASP A 81 14.27 15.89 6.36
C ASP A 81 15.12 15.08 5.35
N ASP A 82 14.48 14.43 4.37
CA ASP A 82 15.11 13.67 3.29
C ASP A 82 14.69 14.25 1.93
N TYR A 83 15.23 15.43 1.64
CA TYR A 83 14.92 16.20 0.43
C TYR A 83 15.20 15.45 -0.88
N PRO A 84 16.33 14.71 -1.05
CA PRO A 84 16.56 13.92 -2.25
C PRO A 84 15.47 12.89 -2.52
N THR A 85 15.07 12.12 -1.51
CA THR A 85 13.99 11.12 -1.66
C THR A 85 12.65 11.79 -1.92
N LEU A 86 12.36 12.91 -1.22
CA LEU A 86 11.14 13.68 -1.44
C LEU A 86 11.01 14.14 -2.89
N MET A 87 12.07 14.72 -3.46
CA MET A 87 12.05 15.20 -4.84
C MET A 87 11.89 14.06 -5.85
N SER A 88 12.51 12.90 -5.59
CA SER A 88 12.31 11.70 -6.42
C SER A 88 10.85 11.22 -6.40
N VAL A 89 10.22 11.14 -5.23
CA VAL A 89 8.81 10.72 -5.10
C VAL A 89 7.86 11.73 -5.75
N LEU A 90 8.07 13.03 -5.53
CA LEU A 90 7.22 14.08 -6.11
C LEU A 90 7.36 14.14 -7.63
N GLY A 91 8.56 13.94 -8.17
CA GLY A 91 8.77 13.82 -9.61
C GLY A 91 7.98 12.65 -10.20
N ALA A 92 8.11 11.45 -9.61
CA ALA A 92 7.37 10.28 -10.06
C ALA A 92 5.84 10.46 -9.93
N LEU A 93 5.36 11.13 -8.87
CA LEU A 93 3.94 11.44 -8.71
C LEU A 93 3.40 12.41 -9.79
N ALA A 94 4.23 13.34 -10.26
CA ALA A 94 3.87 14.29 -11.31
C ALA A 94 3.81 13.61 -12.69
N ASP A 95 4.73 12.68 -12.98
CA ASP A 95 4.76 11.94 -14.24
C ASP A 95 3.54 11.00 -14.41
N VAL A 96 2.95 10.58 -13.30
CA VAL A 96 1.82 9.63 -13.23
C VAL A 96 0.47 10.37 -13.05
N ALA A 97 0.49 11.70 -12.93
CA ALA A 97 -0.70 12.53 -12.67
C ALA A 97 -1.57 12.80 -13.90
#